data_AF-A0A4U8Z5V3-F1
#
_entry.id   AF-A0A4U8Z5V3-F1
#
_cell.length_a   1.000
_cell.length_b   1.000
_cell.length_c   1.000
_cell.angle_alpha   90.00
_cell.angle_beta   90.00
_cell.angle_gamma   90.00
#
_symmetry.space_group_name_H-M   'P 1'
#
loop_
_entity.id
_entity.type
_entity.pdbx_description
1 polymer ?
#
loop_
_entity_poly.entity_id
_entity_poly.type
_entity_poly.pdbx_seq_one_letter_code
_entity_poly.pdbx_strand_id
1 'polypeptide(L)'
;MRFGMKQQDLAVASGYWPLLRFNPAMRTAGKNPFQLDSPRPTIAFKDYAYNEIRYSSLARTLPDEAAAASRRPGRGDRQISAI
;
A
#
# COMPACT_ATOMS: atom_id res chain seq x y z
N MET A 1 16.49 -10.28 13.01
CA MET A 1 15.72 -9.67 11.91
C MET A 1 16.64 -8.78 11.08
N ARG A 2 17.06 -9.22 9.88
CA ARG A 2 18.08 -8.49 9.08
C ARG A 2 17.50 -7.63 7.94
N PHE A 3 16.21 -7.78 7.60
CA PHE A 3 15.61 -7.17 6.40
C PHE A 3 14.40 -6.26 6.68
N GLY A 4 14.26 -5.74 7.91
CA GLY A 4 13.10 -4.93 8.31
C GLY A 4 12.89 -3.68 7.46
N MET A 5 13.94 -2.91 7.21
CA MET A 5 13.88 -1.71 6.35
C MET A 5 13.46 -2.05 4.92
N LYS A 6 14.02 -3.13 4.35
CA LYS A 6 13.64 -3.60 3.00
C LYS A 6 12.16 -4.00 2.93
N GLN A 7 11.60 -4.59 3.99
CA GLN A 7 10.17 -4.92 4.03
C GLN A 7 9.29 -3.66 4.11
N GLN A 8 9.72 -2.63 4.85
CA GLN A 8 9.03 -1.35 4.89
C GLN A 8 9.05 -0.66 3.52
N ASP A 9 10.18 -0.68 2.82
CA ASP A 9 10.29 -0.15 1.46
C ASP A 9 9.35 -0.87 0.49
N LEU A 10 9.23 -2.20 0.58
CA LEU A 10 8.31 -2.99 -0.23
C LEU A 10 6.83 -2.70 0.09
N ALA A 11 6.52 -2.41 1.36
CA ALA A 11 5.16 -2.01 1.76
C ALA A 11 4.73 -0.69 1.11
N VAL A 12 5.65 0.28 1.02
CA VAL A 12 5.40 1.56 0.34
C VAL A 12 5.39 1.36 -1.19
N ALA A 13 6.35 0.62 -1.74
CA ALA A 13 6.48 0.38 -3.18
C ALA A 13 5.32 -0.45 -3.77
N SER A 14 4.67 -1.30 -2.98
CA SER A 14 3.48 -2.05 -3.39
C SER A 14 2.18 -1.23 -3.29
N GLY A 15 2.23 -0.02 -2.74
CA GLY A 15 1.04 0.77 -2.42
C GLY A 15 0.24 0.24 -1.23
N TYR A 16 0.73 -0.80 -0.54
CA TYR A 16 0.05 -1.35 0.64
C TYR A 16 0.06 -0.35 1.81
N TRP A 17 1.15 0.41 1.96
CA TRP A 17 1.30 1.40 3.02
C TRP A 17 1.61 2.79 2.45
N PRO A 18 0.58 3.57 2.06
CA PRO A 18 0.79 4.92 1.58
C PRO A 18 1.23 5.85 2.72
N LEU A 19 2.38 6.50 2.54
CA LEU A 19 2.86 7.67 3.26
C LEU A 19 2.04 8.91 2.87
N LEU A 20 1.39 9.50 3.87
CA LEU A 20 0.59 10.71 3.76
C LEU A 20 0.92 11.65 4.91
N ARG A 21 0.75 12.96 4.66
CA ARG A 21 0.86 14.00 5.68
C ARG A 21 -0.34 14.93 5.62
N PHE A 22 -0.80 15.34 6.80
CA PHE A 22 -1.82 16.35 6.94
C PHE A 22 -1.29 17.51 7.79
N ASN A 23 -1.24 18.71 7.21
CA ASN A 23 -0.86 19.93 7.92
C ASN A 23 -2.02 20.95 7.90
N PRO A 24 -2.76 21.12 9.02
CA PRO A 24 -3.88 22.04 9.10
C PRO A 24 -3.51 23.50 8.80
N ALA A 25 -2.30 23.92 9.14
CA ALA A 25 -1.82 25.29 8.93
C ALA A 25 -1.77 25.67 7.44
N MET A 26 -1.71 24.69 6.53
CA MET A 26 -1.72 24.98 5.09
C MET A 26 -3.04 25.61 4.63
N ARG A 27 -4.15 25.38 5.35
CA ARG A 27 -5.45 25.98 5.04
C ARG A 27 -5.43 27.49 5.19
N THR A 28 -4.70 28.02 6.19
CA THR A 28 -4.61 29.47 6.41
C THR A 28 -3.81 30.15 5.29
N ALA A 29 -2.92 29.41 4.64
CA ALA A 29 -2.17 29.85 3.46
C ALA A 29 -2.89 29.56 2.13
N GLY A 30 -4.16 29.10 2.15
CA GLY A 30 -4.92 28.77 0.94
C GLY A 30 -4.43 27.54 0.17
N LYS A 31 -3.60 26.69 0.79
CA LYS A 31 -3.02 25.48 0.18
C LYS A 31 -3.74 24.22 0.64
N ASN A 32 -3.60 23.13 -0.13
CA ASN A 32 -4.12 21.82 0.27
C ASN A 32 -3.35 21.30 1.52
N PRO A 33 -4.04 21.03 2.65
CA PRO A 33 -3.40 20.48 3.85
C PRO A 33 -3.00 19.02 3.71
N PHE A 34 -3.57 18.28 2.75
CA PHE A 34 -3.26 16.89 2.50
C PHE A 34 -2.14 16.77 1.46
N GLN A 35 -1.14 15.95 1.77
CA GLN A 35 -0.04 15.58 0.89
C GLN A 35 0.09 14.06 0.86
N LEU A 36 0.18 13.51 -0.35
CA LEU A 36 0.51 12.11 -0.58
C LEU A 36 1.97 12.05 -1.01
N ASP A 37 2.85 11.60 -0.11
CA ASP A 37 4.30 11.54 -0.36
C ASP A 37 4.73 10.20 -0.97
N SER A 38 3.81 9.24 -1.02
CA SER A 38 4.08 7.91 -1.56
C SER A 38 4.37 7.97 -3.05
N PRO A 39 5.38 7.23 -3.54
CA PRO A 39 5.51 7.00 -4.96
C PRO A 39 4.30 6.22 -5.48
N ARG A 40 4.07 6.27 -6.79
CA ARG A 40 3.14 5.34 -7.43
C ARG A 40 3.62 3.90 -7.19
N PRO A 41 2.70 2.94 -6.99
CA PRO A 41 3.10 1.55 -6.80
C PRO A 41 3.97 1.06 -7.96
N THR A 42 5.13 0.49 -7.65
CA THR A 42 6.10 -0.02 -8.64
C THR A 42 6.19 -1.54 -8.64
N ILE A 43 5.61 -2.21 -7.64
CA ILE A 43 5.52 -3.67 -7.55
C ILE A 43 4.08 -4.10 -7.31
N ALA A 44 3.73 -5.32 -7.70
CA ALA A 44 2.41 -5.85 -7.41
C ALA A 44 2.26 -6.16 -5.91
N PHE A 45 1.07 -5.93 -5.35
CA PHE A 45 0.78 -6.21 -3.94
C PHE A 45 1.12 -7.65 -3.52
N LYS A 46 0.83 -8.62 -4.39
CA LYS A 46 1.13 -10.05 -4.14
C LYS A 46 2.61 -10.29 -3.85
N ASP A 47 3.51 -9.57 -4.51
CA ASP A 47 4.97 -9.77 -4.40
C ASP A 47 5.50 -9.26 -3.06
N TYR A 48 4.84 -8.26 -2.47
CA TYR A 48 5.06 -7.85 -1.09
C TYR A 48 4.42 -8.84 -0.11
N ALA A 49 3.14 -9.16 -0.30
CA ALA A 49 2.33 -9.96 0.63
C ALA A 49 2.94 -11.35 0.88
N TYR A 50 3.40 -12.05 -0.16
CA TYR A 50 3.96 -13.40 0.02
C TYR A 50 5.31 -13.45 0.76
N ASN A 51 5.94 -12.31 1.05
CA ASN A 51 7.13 -12.26 1.91
C ASN A 51 6.80 -12.39 3.41
N GLU A 52 5.53 -12.29 3.79
CA GLU A 52 5.11 -12.32 5.18
C GLU A 52 4.27 -13.55 5.51
N ILE A 53 4.61 -14.20 6.63
CA ILE A 53 3.97 -15.43 7.08
C ILE A 53 2.45 -15.25 7.27
N ARG A 54 2.01 -14.03 7.63
CA ARG A 54 0.58 -13.72 7.84
C ARG A 54 -0.26 -13.91 6.57
N TYR A 55 0.31 -13.69 5.38
CA TYR A 55 -0.37 -13.91 4.11
C TYR A 55 -0.16 -15.32 3.59
N SER A 56 1.06 -15.86 3.74
CA SER A 56 1.35 -17.23 3.29
C SER A 56 0.57 -18.30 4.07
N SER A 57 0.25 -18.05 5.35
CA SER A 57 -0.55 -18.95 6.17
C SER A 57 -1.96 -19.14 5.58
N LEU A 58 -2.64 -18.03 5.24
CA LEU A 58 -3.97 -18.07 4.62
C LEU A 58 -3.95 -18.77 3.26
N ALA A 59 -2.93 -18.49 2.43
CA ALA A 59 -2.75 -19.16 1.15
C ALA A 59 -2.58 -20.68 1.26
N ARG A 60 -2.03 -21.15 2.38
CA ARG A 60 -1.84 -22.58 2.65
C ARG A 60 -3.08 -23.25 3.23
N THR A 61 -3.85 -22.55 4.06
CA THR A 61 -5.02 -23.12 4.74
C THR A 61 -6.31 -23.00 3.93
N LEU A 62 -6.48 -21.91 3.18
CA LEU A 62 -7.68 -21.58 2.41
C LEU A 62 -7.29 -20.99 1.04
N PRO A 63 -6.80 -21.84 0.11
CA PRO A 63 -6.25 -21.38 -1.17
C PRO A 63 -7.27 -20.65 -2.05
N ASP A 64 -8.52 -21.10 -2.08
CA ASP A 64 -9.59 -20.49 -2.89
C ASP A 64 -9.96 -19.08 -2.38
N GLU A 65 -10.03 -18.90 -1.06
CA GLU A 65 -10.28 -17.58 -0.46
C GLU A 65 -9.10 -16.64 -0.65
N ALA A 66 -7.86 -17.14 -0.52
CA ALA A 66 -6.66 -16.37 -0.79
C ALA A 66 -6.60 -15.89 -2.25
N ALA A 67 -6.99 -16.73 -3.21
CA ALA A 67 -7.10 -16.37 -4.61
C ALA A 67 -8.19 -15.31 -4.84
N ALA A 68 -9.36 -15.46 -4.20
CA ALA A 68 -10.45 -14.50 -4.29
C ALA A 68 -10.07 -13.12 -3.71
N ALA A 69 -9.40 -13.09 -2.55
CA ALA A 69 -8.91 -11.87 -1.92
C ALA A 69 -7.87 -11.14 -2.79
N SER A 70 -7.01 -11.90 -3.47
CA SER A 70 -5.98 -11.38 -4.38
C SER A 70 -6.55 -10.86 -5.71
N ARG A 71 -7.71 -11.39 -6.13
CA ARG A 71 -8.39 -11.03 -7.38
C ARG A 71 -9.26 -9.78 -7.26
N ARG A 72 -9.55 -9.32 -6.05
CA ARG A 72 -10.40 -8.16 -5.84
C ARG A 72 -9.68 -6.94 -6.44
N PRO A 73 -10.20 -6.32 -7.52
CA PRO A 73 -9.54 -5.19 -8.15
C PRO A 73 -9.38 -4.11 -7.09
N GLY A 74 -8.15 -3.65 -6.91
CA GLY A 74 -7.87 -2.54 -6.02
C GLY A 74 -8.77 -1.38 -6.41
N ARG A 75 -9.70 -1.00 -5.54
CA ARG A 75 -10.44 0.26 -5.65
C ARG A 75 -9.48 1.42 -5.33
N GLY A 76 -8.36 1.47 -6.04
CA GLY A 76 -7.24 2.40 -5.87
C GLY A 76 -6.70 2.89 -7.21
N ASP A 77 -6.96 2.18 -8.32
CA ASP A 77 -6.45 2.51 -9.66
C ASP A 77 -7.11 3.74 -10.32
N ARG A 78 -8.01 4.45 -9.63
CA ARG A 78 -8.73 5.63 -10.17
C ARG A 78 -8.68 6.91 -9.33
N GLN A 79 -7.78 7.05 -8.34
CA GLN A 79 -7.91 8.19 -7.42
C GLN A 79 -6.68 9.05 -7.11
N ILE A 80 -5.56 8.93 -7.83
CA ILE A 80 -4.40 9.83 -7.61
C ILE A 80 -4.07 10.76 -8.78
N SER A 81 -5.04 11.08 -9.65
CA SER A 81 -4.86 12.10 -10.72
C SER A 81 -5.76 13.33 -10.58
N ALA A 82 -6.28 13.60 -9.38
CA ALA A 82 -7.06 14.81 -9.12
C ALA A 82 -6.74 15.38 -7.74
N ILE A 83 -5.48 15.80 -7.56
CA ILE A 83 -5.09 16.86 -6.61
C ILE A 83 -4.02 17.70 -7.30
#